data_AF-A0A3A5VWX8-F1
#
_entry.id   AF-A0A3A5VWX8-F1
#
_cell.length_a   1.000
_cell.length_b   1.000
_cell.length_c   1.000
_cell.angle_alpha   90.00
_cell.angle_beta   90.00
_cell.angle_gamma   90.00
#
_symmetry.space_group_name_H-M   'P 1'
#
loop_
_entity.id
_entity.type
_entity.pdbx_description
1 polymer ?
#
loop_
_entity_poly.entity_id
_entity_poly.type
_entity_poly.pdbx_seq_one_letter_code
_entity_poly.pdbx_strand_id
1 'polypeptide(L)'
;DAGEAIALEQTAGVLEELLTQIDASGLTQGVPRGSMWDFQRDGYLPFERTAIPVGQRTPVMDDMIQQIQPTLVIDESVSLDAEPTPEVITEGGWEEMSAPVDEEIPLIEEEHVSEVPRPMEEDRVDLEAELARLDAERNIRGTKSPEVKVDPHLAALENQLSELDF
;
A
#
# COMPACT_ATOMS: atom_id res chain seq x y z
N ASP A 1 -43.93 -21.23 -25.10
CA ASP A 1 -42.76 -21.40 -24.24
C ASP A 1 -41.48 -21.08 -25.02
N ALA A 2 -41.28 -19.79 -25.30
CA ALA A 2 -40.22 -19.30 -26.19
C ALA A 2 -39.62 -17.99 -25.65
N GLY A 3 -40.43 -17.20 -24.95
CA GLY A 3 -39.95 -16.06 -24.16
C GLY A 3 -39.05 -16.45 -22.99
N GLU A 4 -39.24 -17.63 -22.39
CA GLU A 4 -38.40 -18.13 -21.29
C GLU A 4 -37.00 -18.56 -21.77
N ALA A 5 -36.92 -19.18 -22.96
CA ALA A 5 -35.64 -19.51 -23.59
C ALA A 5 -34.84 -18.24 -23.97
N ILE A 6 -35.53 -17.19 -24.44
CA ILE A 6 -34.90 -15.90 -24.76
C ILE A 6 -34.39 -15.20 -23.49
N ALA A 7 -35.15 -15.27 -22.38
CA ALA A 7 -34.70 -14.75 -21.10
C ALA A 7 -33.46 -15.48 -20.59
N LEU A 8 -33.41 -16.81 -20.70
CA LEU A 8 -32.24 -17.60 -20.31
C LEU A 8 -31.01 -17.30 -21.17
N GLU A 9 -31.17 -17.16 -22.49
CA GLU A 9 -30.08 -16.78 -23.40
C GLU A 9 -29.52 -15.39 -23.04
N GLN A 10 -30.39 -14.43 -22.71
CA GLN A 10 -29.97 -13.11 -22.24
C GLN A 10 -29.22 -13.19 -20.92
N THR A 11 -29.69 -14.00 -19.95
CA THR A 11 -28.96 -14.17 -18.68
C THR A 11 -27.61 -14.85 -18.88
N ALA A 12 -27.49 -15.83 -19.78
CA ALA A 12 -26.23 -16.50 -20.09
C ALA A 12 -25.21 -15.53 -20.73
N GLY A 13 -25.65 -14.68 -21.65
CA GLY A 13 -24.80 -13.65 -22.25
C GLY A 13 -24.29 -12.63 -21.24
N VAL A 14 -25.15 -12.17 -20.32
CA VAL A 14 -24.75 -11.25 -19.24
C VAL A 14 -23.74 -11.92 -18.29
N LEU A 15 -23.93 -13.21 -17.98
CA LEU A 15 -22.99 -13.96 -17.13
C LEU A 15 -21.62 -14.14 -17.80
N GLU A 16 -21.57 -14.40 -19.11
CA GLU A 16 -20.30 -14.45 -19.85
C GLU A 16 -19.59 -13.08 -19.85
N GLU A 17 -20.34 -11.99 -20.04
CA GLU A 17 -19.79 -10.64 -19.99
C GLU A 17 -19.22 -10.31 -18.60
N LEU A 18 -19.96 -10.62 -17.53
CA LEU A 18 -19.49 -10.44 -16.15
C LEU A 18 -18.25 -11.29 -15.86
N LEU A 19 -18.21 -12.54 -16.33
CA LEU A 19 -17.06 -13.40 -16.14
C LEU A 19 -15.81 -12.84 -16.85
N THR A 20 -16.00 -12.27 -18.04
CA THR A 20 -14.93 -11.59 -18.79
C THR A 20 -14.46 -10.31 -18.09
N GLN A 21 -15.38 -9.54 -17.50
CA GLN A 21 -15.06 -8.33 -16.73
C GLN A 21 -14.30 -8.65 -15.43
N ILE A 22 -14.70 -9.71 -14.72
CA ILE A 22 -14.05 -10.13 -13.48
C ILE A 22 -12.66 -10.75 -13.79
N ASP A 23 -12.47 -11.37 -14.96
CA ASP A 23 -11.16 -11.83 -15.42
C ASP A 23 -10.23 -10.67 -15.79
N ALA A 24 -10.75 -9.66 -16.49
CA ALA A 24 -10.00 -8.44 -16.83
C ALA A 24 -9.64 -7.61 -15.58
N SER A 25 -10.48 -7.63 -14.54
CA SER A 25 -10.19 -6.98 -13.26
C SER A 25 -9.20 -7.77 -12.39
N GLY A 26 -8.87 -9.00 -12.79
CA GLY A 26 -7.92 -9.86 -12.07
C GLY A 26 -8.49 -10.45 -10.77
N LEU A 27 -9.81 -10.41 -10.58
CA LEU A 27 -10.48 -10.91 -9.37
C LEU A 27 -10.84 -12.40 -9.45
N THR A 28 -10.92 -13.01 -10.64
CA THR A 28 -11.24 -14.45 -10.83
C THR A 28 -10.04 -15.39 -10.76
N GLN A 29 -8.80 -14.89 -10.88
CA GLN A 29 -7.62 -15.73 -11.06
C GLN A 29 -6.62 -15.54 -9.92
N GLY A 30 -6.98 -16.06 -8.75
CA GLY A 30 -6.20 -16.76 -7.70
C GLY A 30 -4.70 -16.52 -7.44
N VAL A 31 -4.02 -15.61 -8.14
CA VAL A 31 -2.65 -15.21 -7.91
C VAL A 31 -2.66 -13.69 -7.96
N PRO A 32 -2.76 -13.02 -6.81
CA PRO A 32 -2.59 -11.58 -6.73
C PRO A 32 -1.32 -11.14 -7.49
N ARG A 33 -1.42 -10.00 -8.18
CA ARG A 33 -0.39 -9.46 -9.06
C ARG A 33 -0.18 -7.98 -8.79
N GLY A 34 0.96 -7.47 -9.22
CA GLY A 34 1.33 -6.06 -9.08
C GLY A 34 2.38 -5.83 -8.00
N SER A 35 2.89 -4.59 -7.96
CA SER A 35 3.99 -4.18 -7.08
C SER A 35 3.75 -4.43 -5.60
N MET A 36 2.50 -4.29 -5.14
CA MET A 36 2.13 -4.49 -3.75
C MET A 36 2.15 -5.97 -3.36
N TRP A 37 1.61 -6.85 -4.21
CA TRP A 37 1.67 -8.30 -3.99
C TRP A 37 3.12 -8.81 -4.02
N ASP A 38 3.88 -8.31 -5.00
CA ASP A 38 5.29 -8.59 -5.15
C ASP A 38 6.09 -8.23 -3.89
N PHE A 39 5.85 -7.03 -3.34
CA PHE A 39 6.43 -6.58 -2.08
C PHE A 39 5.97 -7.42 -0.89
N GLN A 40 4.69 -7.79 -0.81
CA GLN A 40 4.19 -8.66 0.26
C GLN A 40 4.85 -10.05 0.24
N ARG A 41 5.21 -10.55 -0.94
CA ARG A 41 5.83 -11.87 -1.10
C ARG A 41 7.31 -11.89 -0.72
N ASP A 42 8.08 -10.89 -1.12
CA ASP A 42 9.55 -10.91 -0.96
C ASP A 42 10.16 -9.69 -0.27
N GLY A 43 9.33 -8.74 0.19
CA GLY A 43 9.76 -7.56 0.93
C GLY A 43 10.51 -6.53 0.08
N TYR A 44 10.68 -6.76 -1.22
CA TYR A 44 11.42 -5.86 -2.10
C TYR A 44 10.53 -4.83 -2.77
N LEU A 45 10.97 -3.58 -2.74
CA LEU A 45 10.28 -2.51 -3.44
C LEU A 45 10.52 -2.59 -4.95
N PRO A 46 9.60 -2.08 -5.79
CA PRO A 46 9.73 -2.17 -7.26
C PRO A 46 11.02 -1.54 -7.81
N PHE A 47 11.52 -0.48 -7.17
CA PHE A 47 12.77 0.17 -7.59
C PHE A 47 13.99 -0.69 -7.25
N GLU A 48 13.98 -1.43 -6.14
CA GLU A 48 15.10 -2.31 -5.77
C GLU A 48 15.22 -3.49 -6.75
N ARG A 49 14.08 -3.95 -7.26
CA ARG A 49 14.00 -5.02 -8.25
C ARG A 49 14.56 -4.62 -9.62
N THR A 50 14.38 -3.37 -10.04
CA THR A 50 14.70 -2.91 -11.39
C THR A 50 15.96 -2.03 -11.47
N ALA A 51 16.20 -1.20 -10.46
CA ALA A 51 17.29 -0.22 -10.46
C ALA A 51 18.54 -0.72 -9.71
N ILE A 52 18.39 -1.63 -8.74
CA ILE A 52 19.51 -2.12 -7.92
C ILE A 52 19.91 -3.54 -8.36
N PRO A 53 21.19 -3.75 -8.77
CA PRO A 53 21.71 -5.08 -9.06
C PRO A 53 21.61 -6.02 -7.86
N VAL A 54 21.32 -7.31 -8.08
CA VAL A 54 21.05 -8.30 -7.00
C VAL A 54 22.12 -8.36 -5.90
N GLY A 55 23.39 -8.15 -6.21
CA GLY A 55 24.49 -8.18 -5.24
C GLY A 55 24.65 -6.91 -4.39
N GLN A 56 23.90 -5.85 -4.70
CA GLN A 56 23.89 -4.59 -3.95
C GLN A 56 22.56 -4.38 -3.21
N ARG A 57 21.63 -5.33 -3.29
CA ARG A 57 20.36 -5.26 -2.58
C ARG A 57 20.60 -5.57 -1.10
N THR A 58 20.01 -4.77 -0.23
CA THR A 58 19.95 -5.11 1.19
C THR A 58 19.12 -6.39 1.32
N PRO A 59 19.64 -7.45 1.98
CA PRO A 59 18.85 -8.65 2.21
C PRO A 59 17.69 -8.32 3.16
N VAL A 60 16.49 -8.80 2.83
CA VAL A 60 15.34 -8.73 3.73
C VAL A 60 15.46 -9.89 4.71
N MET A 61 15.30 -9.62 6.00
CA MET A 61 15.35 -10.65 7.04
C MET A 61 14.11 -11.55 6.97
N ASP A 62 14.27 -12.85 7.12
CA ASP A 62 13.17 -13.82 7.06
C ASP A 62 12.07 -13.54 8.10
N ASP A 63 12.44 -12.97 9.25
CA ASP A 63 11.49 -12.55 10.30
C ASP A 63 10.59 -11.40 9.83
N MET A 64 11.13 -10.47 9.04
CA MET A 64 10.33 -9.40 8.45
C MET A 64 9.37 -9.93 7.39
N ILE A 65 9.79 -10.91 6.58
CA ILE A 65 8.91 -11.54 5.58
C ILE A 65 7.70 -12.21 6.25
N GLN A 66 7.90 -12.85 7.41
CA GLN A 66 6.83 -13.47 8.18
C GLN A 66 5.83 -12.45 8.76
N GLN A 67 6.27 -11.23 9.05
CA GLN A 67 5.41 -10.15 9.57
C GLN A 67 4.61 -9.45 8.47
N ILE A 68 5.07 -9.50 7.22
CA ILE A 68 4.35 -8.98 6.06
C ILE A 68 3.31 -10.04 5.64
N GLN A 69 2.33 -10.29 6.52
CA GLN A 69 1.24 -11.20 6.21
C GLN A 69 0.44 -10.63 5.03
N PRO A 70 0.23 -11.40 3.94
CA PRO A 70 -0.63 -10.97 2.87
C PRO A 70 -2.07 -10.96 3.39
N THR A 71 -2.60 -9.78 3.71
CA THR A 71 -3.99 -9.55 4.15
C THR A 71 -5.04 -10.00 3.11
N LEU A 72 -4.62 -10.40 1.91
CA LEU A 72 -5.46 -10.89 0.82
C LEU A 72 -5.69 -12.42 0.81
N VAL A 73 -4.97 -13.19 1.64
CA VAL A 73 -5.10 -14.68 1.70
C VAL A 73 -5.85 -15.14 2.95
N ILE A 74 -6.57 -14.23 3.61
CA ILE A 74 -7.69 -14.68 4.42
C ILE A 74 -8.73 -15.13 3.40
N ASP A 75 -8.79 -16.45 3.19
CA ASP A 75 -9.84 -17.15 2.47
C ASP A 75 -11.13 -16.96 3.28
N GLU A 76 -11.65 -15.73 3.31
CA GLU A 76 -12.96 -15.44 3.85
C GLU A 76 -13.93 -16.04 2.83
N SER A 77 -14.32 -17.29 3.07
CA SER A 77 -15.42 -17.93 2.38
C SER A 77 -16.66 -17.11 2.68
N VAL A 78 -16.92 -16.07 1.87
CA VAL A 78 -18.15 -15.27 1.94
C VAL A 78 -19.27 -16.23 1.57
N SER A 79 -19.90 -16.78 2.60
CA SER A 79 -21.06 -17.64 2.43
C SER A 79 -22.21 -16.73 1.99
N LEU A 80 -22.63 -16.87 0.72
CA LEU A 80 -23.72 -16.07 0.12
C LEU A 80 -25.09 -16.29 0.81
N ASP A 81 -25.19 -17.28 1.69
CA ASP A 81 -26.39 -17.61 2.48
C ASP A 81 -26.40 -16.96 3.87
N ALA A 82 -25.36 -16.20 4.24
CA ALA A 82 -25.35 -15.47 5.50
C ALA A 82 -26.26 -14.24 5.40
N GLU A 83 -27.35 -14.24 6.18
CA GLU A 83 -28.20 -13.06 6.38
C GLU A 83 -27.30 -11.90 6.86
N PRO A 84 -27.38 -10.70 6.23
CA PRO A 84 -26.56 -9.57 6.66
C PRO A 84 -26.87 -9.27 8.12
N THR A 85 -25.85 -9.41 8.97
CA THR A 85 -25.92 -8.93 10.35
C THR A 85 -26.30 -7.46 10.32
N PRO A 86 -27.33 -7.03 11.07
CA PRO A 86 -27.77 -5.65 11.03
C PRO A 86 -26.61 -4.77 11.49
N GLU A 87 -26.05 -4.00 10.56
CA GLU A 87 -25.05 -2.98 10.85
C GLU A 87 -25.67 -2.03 11.88
N VAL A 88 -25.11 -1.97 13.09
CA VAL A 88 -25.46 -0.97 14.09
C VAL A 88 -24.74 0.32 13.68
N ILE A 89 -25.30 0.98 12.66
CA ILE A 89 -24.78 2.24 12.14
C ILE A 89 -25.05 3.30 13.19
N THR A 90 -24.02 3.67 13.94
CA THR A 90 -24.07 4.86 14.80
C THR A 90 -24.09 6.12 13.91
N GLU A 91 -24.53 7.26 14.46
CA GLU A 91 -24.73 8.53 13.73
C GLU A 91 -23.50 9.04 12.95
N GLY A 92 -22.31 8.49 13.20
CA GLY A 92 -21.06 8.82 12.52
C GLY A 92 -20.54 7.79 11.50
N GLY A 93 -21.20 6.64 11.32
CA GLY A 93 -20.71 5.56 10.44
C GLY A 93 -19.41 4.90 10.91
N TRP A 94 -18.99 5.16 12.15
CA TRP A 94 -17.84 4.54 12.79
C TRP A 94 -18.32 3.58 13.87
N GLU A 95 -17.82 2.35 13.83
CA GLU A 95 -17.96 1.40 14.93
C GLU A 95 -16.89 1.70 15.97
N GLU A 96 -17.30 1.86 17.24
CA GLU A 96 -16.37 2.07 18.35
C GLU A 96 -15.66 0.75 18.66
N MET A 97 -14.35 0.68 18.39
CA MET A 97 -13.55 -0.49 18.74
C MET A 97 -13.53 -0.67 20.26
N SER A 98 -13.61 -1.92 20.71
CA SER A 98 -13.40 -2.23 22.13
C SER A 98 -12.00 -1.80 22.55
N ALA A 99 -11.89 -1.13 23.70
CA ALA A 99 -10.60 -0.82 24.28
C ALA A 99 -9.80 -2.13 24.48
N PRO A 100 -8.49 -2.15 24.20
CA PRO A 100 -7.64 -3.29 24.50
C PRO A 100 -7.85 -3.71 25.95
N VAL A 101 -8.05 -5.01 26.18
CA VAL A 101 -8.05 -5.56 27.53
C VAL A 101 -6.59 -5.59 27.98
N ASP A 102 -6.28 -4.90 29.08
CA ASP A 102 -4.99 -5.07 29.77
C ASP A 102 -4.96 -6.50 30.34
N GLU A 103 -4.56 -7.46 29.51
CA GLU A 103 -4.09 -8.74 30.00
C GLU A 103 -2.78 -8.47 30.74
N GLU A 104 -2.68 -8.87 32.00
CA GLU A 104 -1.43 -8.88 32.75
C GLU A 104 -0.46 -9.88 32.08
N ILE A 105 0.20 -9.43 31.01
CA ILE A 105 1.33 -10.12 30.41
C ILE A 105 2.38 -10.18 31.51
N PRO A 106 2.91 -11.37 31.88
CA PRO A 106 3.98 -11.44 32.87
C PRO A 106 5.11 -10.53 32.40
N LEU A 107 5.52 -9.60 33.26
CA LEU A 107 6.67 -8.71 33.06
C LEU A 107 7.84 -9.57 32.55
N ILE A 108 8.05 -9.56 31.24
CA ILE A 108 9.37 -9.84 30.69
C ILE A 108 10.17 -8.67 31.24
N GLU A 109 11.22 -8.97 32.02
CA GLU A 109 12.15 -7.96 32.51
C GLU A 109 12.57 -7.13 31.30
N GLU A 110 11.97 -5.95 31.14
CA GLU A 110 12.48 -4.97 30.20
C GLU A 110 13.87 -4.67 30.73
N GLU A 111 14.86 -5.15 29.97
CA GLU A 111 16.22 -4.65 30.07
C GLU A 111 16.08 -3.15 29.82
N HIS A 112 15.92 -2.40 30.91
CA HIS A 112 15.92 -0.96 30.90
C HIS A 112 17.28 -0.58 30.30
N VAL A 113 17.27 -0.29 29.00
CA VAL A 113 18.40 0.32 28.33
C VAL A 113 18.60 1.61 29.10
N SER A 114 19.59 1.60 29.99
CA SER A 114 19.97 2.79 30.72
C SER A 114 20.34 3.80 29.65
N GLU A 115 19.52 4.84 29.47
CA GLU A 115 19.89 6.00 28.67
C GLU A 115 21.11 6.61 29.33
N VAL A 116 22.28 6.17 28.90
CA VAL A 116 23.54 6.85 29.18
C VAL A 116 23.35 8.23 28.56
N PRO A 117 23.38 9.32 29.35
CA PRO A 117 23.32 10.67 28.80
C PRO A 117 24.63 10.87 28.04
N ARG A 118 24.61 10.57 26.74
CA ARG A 118 25.70 10.88 25.84
C ARG A 118 25.77 12.39 25.69
N PRO A 119 26.96 13.00 25.67
CA PRO A 119 27.10 14.41 25.34
C PRO A 119 26.57 14.63 23.93
N MET A 120 25.32 15.07 23.81
CA MET A 120 24.58 15.25 22.55
C MET A 120 25.27 16.19 21.56
N GLU A 121 26.28 16.94 22.00
CA GLU A 121 26.99 17.94 21.19
C GLU A 121 28.01 17.29 20.25
N GLU A 122 28.72 16.26 20.70
CA GLU A 122 29.69 15.53 19.86
C GLU A 122 28.97 14.77 18.74
N ASP A 123 27.91 14.03 19.12
CA ASP A 123 27.04 13.32 18.17
C ASP A 123 26.42 14.27 17.13
N ARG A 124 26.08 15.52 17.53
CA ARG A 124 25.52 16.53 16.61
C ARG A 124 26.54 17.06 15.61
N VAL A 125 27.78 17.29 16.05
CA VAL A 125 28.86 17.75 15.17
C VAL A 125 29.20 16.69 14.14
N ASP A 126 29.26 15.42 14.56
CA ASP A 126 29.50 14.29 13.66
C ASP A 126 28.37 14.14 12.63
N LEU A 127 27.11 14.28 13.08
CA LEU A 127 25.95 14.24 12.19
C LEU A 127 25.95 15.38 11.16
N GLU A 128 26.33 16.60 11.56
CA GLU A 128 26.40 17.76 10.67
C GLU A 128 27.52 17.60 9.62
N ALA A 129 28.65 17.02 10.01
CA ALA A 129 29.74 16.71 9.09
C ALA A 129 29.34 15.65 8.05
N GLU A 130 28.63 14.59 8.48
CA GLU A 130 28.10 13.59 7.56
C GLU A 130 27.05 14.16 6.61
N LEU A 131 26.14 15.01 7.11
CA LEU A 131 25.15 15.70 6.28
C LEU A 131 25.80 16.61 5.24
N ALA A 132 26.81 17.40 5.62
CA ALA A 132 27.55 18.24 4.69
C ALA A 132 28.26 17.41 3.60
N ARG A 133 28.80 16.24 3.95
CA ARG A 133 29.41 15.32 2.98
C ARG A 133 28.36 14.78 2.01
N LEU A 134 27.20 14.35 2.51
CA LEU A 134 26.10 13.85 1.68
C LEU A 134 25.54 14.92 0.75
N ASP A 135 25.41 16.16 1.21
CA ASP A 135 24.93 17.27 0.40
C ASP A 135 25.92 17.65 -0.71
N ALA A 136 27.22 17.66 -0.40
CA ALA A 136 28.27 17.81 -1.41
C ALA A 136 28.23 16.68 -2.45
N GLU A 137 28.07 15.42 -2.01
CA GLU A 137 27.99 14.27 -2.91
C GLU A 137 26.72 14.26 -3.78
N ARG A 138 25.60 14.75 -3.24
CA ARG A 138 24.36 14.96 -3.99
C ARG A 138 24.49 16.07 -5.03
N ASN A 139 25.16 17.17 -4.69
CA ASN A 139 25.45 18.26 -5.63
C ASN A 139 26.35 17.80 -6.79
N ILE A 140 27.34 16.93 -6.51
CA ILE A 140 28.22 16.34 -7.55
C ILE A 140 27.43 15.46 -8.53
N ARG A 141 26.41 14.74 -8.04
CA ARG A 141 25.54 13.89 -8.89
C ARG A 141 24.56 14.70 -9.76
N GLY A 142 24.50 16.02 -9.64
CA GLY A 142 23.77 16.88 -10.57
C GLY A 142 22.26 16.65 -10.59
N THR A 143 21.65 16.24 -9.47
CA THR A 143 20.18 16.32 -9.35
C THR A 143 19.80 17.78 -9.12
N LYS A 144 19.90 18.62 -10.16
CA LYS A 144 19.06 19.80 -10.25
C LYS A 144 17.63 19.29 -10.04
N SER A 145 16.92 19.84 -9.07
CA SER A 145 15.45 19.71 -9.00
C SER A 145 14.92 19.82 -10.43
N PRO A 146 14.10 18.87 -10.92
CA PRO A 146 13.57 18.99 -12.26
C PRO A 146 12.92 20.37 -12.32
N GLU A 147 13.41 21.23 -13.22
CA GLU A 147 12.68 22.44 -13.57
C GLU A 147 11.28 21.93 -13.92
N VAL A 148 10.29 22.29 -13.09
CA VAL A 148 8.89 21.97 -13.34
C VAL A 148 8.52 22.76 -14.58
N LYS A 149 8.78 22.18 -15.75
CA LYS A 149 8.27 22.67 -17.01
C LYS A 149 6.78 22.42 -16.94
N VAL A 150 6.03 23.46 -16.59
CA VAL A 150 4.58 23.43 -16.67
C VAL A 150 4.24 23.03 -18.10
N ASP A 151 3.60 21.87 -18.25
CA ASP A 151 3.23 21.36 -19.55
C ASP A 151 2.27 22.39 -20.20
N PRO A 152 2.56 22.88 -21.42
CA PRO A 152 1.69 23.84 -22.10
C PRO A 152 0.24 23.34 -22.24
N HIS A 153 0.02 22.02 -22.28
CA HIS A 153 -1.33 21.45 -22.28
C HIS A 153 -2.05 21.62 -20.93
N LEU A 154 -1.34 21.44 -19.81
CA LEU A 154 -1.88 21.66 -18.47
C LEU A 154 -2.23 23.13 -18.24
N ALA A 155 -1.35 24.05 -18.67
CA ALA A 155 -1.61 25.48 -18.59
C ALA A 155 -2.84 25.91 -19.43
N ALA A 156 -3.07 25.28 -20.59
CA ALA A 156 -4.27 25.53 -21.39
C ALA A 156 -5.55 25.05 -20.68
N LEU A 157 -5.50 23.87 -20.04
CA LEU A 157 -6.62 23.31 -19.28
C LEU A 157 -6.94 24.14 -18.03
N GLU A 158 -5.93 24.62 -17.30
CA GLU A 158 -6.14 25.52 -16.15
C GLU A 158 -6.85 26.81 -16.57
N ASN A 159 -6.46 27.40 -17.70
CA ASN A 159 -7.17 28.57 -18.23
C ASN A 159 -8.63 28.25 -18.59
N GLN A 160 -8.88 27.12 -19.26
CA GLN A 160 -10.25 26.69 -19.60
C GLN A 160 -11.11 26.43 -18.35
N LEU A 161 -10.53 25.87 -17.28
CA LEU A 161 -11.20 25.68 -16.00
C LEU A 161 -11.43 26.99 -15.25
N SER A 162 -10.49 27.93 -15.30
CA SER A 162 -10.64 29.25 -14.67
C SER A 162 -11.72 30.12 -15.30
N GLU A 163 -12.08 29.83 -16.56
CA GLU A 163 -13.13 30.52 -17.31
C GLU A 163 -14.53 29.93 -17.03
N LEU A 164 -14.59 28.75 -16.39
CA LEU A 164 -15.82 28.15 -15.88
C LEU A 164 -16.08 28.69 -14.46
N ASP A 165 -16.84 29.77 -14.38
CA ASP A 165 -17.38 30.30 -13.12
C ASP A 165 -18.50 29.36 -12.61
N PHE A 166 -18.37 28.87 -11.38
CA PHE A 166 -19.37 27.99 -10.72
C PHE A 166 -20.33 28.80 -9.85
#